data_AF-C2KUY9-F1
#
_entry.id   AF-C2KUY9-F1
#
_cell.length_a   1.000
_cell.length_b   1.000
_cell.length_c   1.000
_cell.angle_alpha   90.00
_cell.angle_beta   90.00
_cell.angle_gamma   90.00
#
_symmetry.space_group_name_H-M   'P 1'
#
loop_
_entity.id
_entity.type
_entity.pdbx_description
1 polymer ?
#
loop_
_entity_poly.entity_id
_entity_poly.type
_entity_poly.pdbx_seq_one_letter_code
_entity_poly.pdbx_strand_id
1 'polypeptide(L)'
;FSEASCEEVDTALSKLYNIFGAKPVAKRIIHDGVSPILVKGSTWKEQYNELWDLLIPSTGAAKTVQGEVIRITGRVDDEINRNGGINWDRSYRNMLNSLPVHFAEGNALSEKEIEESKVLISKIDGKGLAEDGVITRLCELAVTWVILNPNPIPLGEINYNR
;
A
#
# COMPACT_ATOMS: atom_id res chain seq x y z
N PHE A 1 15.12 11.07 14.31
CA PHE A 1 14.33 12.25 14.74
C PHE A 1 13.96 12.07 16.19
N SER A 2 14.25 13.05 17.05
CA SER A 2 13.91 13.02 18.48
C SER A 2 12.48 13.54 18.71
N GLU A 3 11.79 13.05 19.73
CA GLU A 3 10.41 13.50 20.07
C GLU A 3 10.30 15.02 20.25
N ALA A 4 11.31 15.65 20.87
CA ALA A 4 11.37 17.10 21.07
C ALA A 4 11.35 17.90 19.75
N SER A 5 11.81 17.35 18.62
CA SER A 5 11.77 18.05 17.33
C SER A 5 10.40 17.97 16.65
N CYS A 6 9.48 17.12 17.15
CA CYS A 6 8.17 16.95 16.55
C CYS A 6 7.15 17.95 17.12
N GLU A 7 7.26 18.30 18.40
CA GLU A 7 6.38 19.28 19.06
C GLU A 7 6.60 20.71 18.56
N GLU A 8 7.86 21.08 18.30
CA GLU A 8 8.20 22.39 17.72
C GLU A 8 7.64 22.53 16.29
N VAL A 9 7.72 21.46 15.50
CA VAL A 9 7.16 21.39 14.13
C VAL A 9 5.64 21.48 14.17
N ASP A 10 4.96 20.72 15.05
CA ASP A 10 3.51 20.77 15.22
C ASP A 10 3.02 22.17 15.64
N THR A 11 3.77 22.84 16.53
CA THR A 11 3.49 24.21 16.97
C THR A 11 3.65 25.21 15.83
N ALA A 12 4.71 25.09 15.03
CA ALA A 12 4.93 25.94 13.87
C ALA A 12 3.86 25.73 12.79
N LEU A 13 3.45 24.48 12.54
CA LEU A 13 2.40 24.13 11.58
C LEU A 13 1.03 24.69 12.02
N SER A 14 0.72 24.61 13.32
CA SER A 14 -0.50 25.18 13.89
C SER A 14 -0.56 26.70 13.72
N LYS A 15 0.57 27.40 13.89
CA LYS A 15 0.67 28.84 13.61
C LYS A 15 0.41 29.14 12.13
N LEU A 16 0.97 28.34 11.21
CA LEU A 16 0.71 28.49 9.77
C LEU A 16 -0.77 28.30 9.44
N TYR A 17 -1.43 27.26 9.97
CA TYR A 17 -2.87 27.05 9.76
C TYR A 17 -3.69 28.26 10.22
N ASN A 18 -3.35 28.85 11.36
CA ASN A 18 -4.02 30.06 11.86
C ASN A 18 -3.79 31.29 10.98
N ILE A 19 -2.55 31.51 10.50
CA ILE A 19 -2.22 32.65 9.61
C ILE A 19 -3.01 32.56 8.31
N PHE A 20 -3.11 31.37 7.74
CA PHE A 20 -3.79 31.15 6.46
C PHE A 20 -5.29 30.83 6.58
N GLY A 21 -5.84 30.81 7.81
CA GLY A 21 -7.24 30.46 8.05
C GLY A 21 -7.62 29.05 7.57
N ALA A 22 -6.64 28.16 7.45
CA ALA A 22 -6.82 26.81 6.92
C ALA A 22 -7.19 25.85 8.05
N LYS A 23 -8.11 24.91 7.77
CA LYS A 23 -8.43 23.84 8.72
C LYS A 23 -7.23 22.91 8.87
N PRO A 24 -6.76 22.64 10.11
CA PRO A 24 -5.69 21.67 10.34
C PRO A 24 -6.04 20.31 9.75
N VAL A 25 -5.06 19.68 9.11
CA VAL A 25 -5.23 18.30 8.62
C VAL A 25 -5.25 17.38 9.84
N ALA A 26 -6.17 16.41 9.85
CA ALA A 26 -6.24 15.42 10.92
C ALA A 26 -4.90 14.67 11.02
N LYS A 27 -4.43 14.43 12.26
CA LYS A 27 -3.20 13.63 12.46
C LYS A 27 -3.41 12.24 11.87
N ARG A 28 -2.46 11.80 11.04
CA ARG A 28 -2.47 10.45 10.48
C ARG A 28 -2.29 9.45 11.61
N ILE A 29 -3.29 8.57 11.80
CA ILE A 29 -3.21 7.48 12.76
C ILE A 29 -2.69 6.26 11.99
N ILE A 30 -1.44 5.89 12.24
CA ILE A 30 -0.85 4.68 11.66
C ILE A 30 -1.12 3.52 12.61
N HIS A 31 -1.53 2.40 12.03
CA HIS A 31 -1.78 1.16 12.75
C HIS A 31 -0.55 0.68 13.55
N ASP A 32 -0.82 0.04 14.69
CA ASP A 32 0.23 -0.42 15.62
C ASP A 32 1.08 -1.57 15.04
N GLY A 33 0.49 -2.34 14.12
CA GLY A 33 1.11 -3.50 13.47
C GLY A 33 0.89 -4.81 14.23
N VAL A 34 0.07 -4.82 15.28
CA VAL A 34 -0.20 -5.99 16.13
C VAL A 34 -1.69 -6.25 16.36
N SER A 35 -2.52 -5.21 16.41
CA SER A 35 -3.96 -5.35 16.58
C SER A 35 -4.64 -5.86 15.31
N PRO A 36 -5.82 -6.49 15.39
CA PRO A 36 -6.57 -6.85 14.19
C PRO A 36 -6.91 -5.63 13.33
N ILE A 37 -6.67 -5.75 12.02
CA ILE A 37 -6.96 -4.74 11.01
C ILE A 37 -8.46 -4.81 10.69
N LEU A 38 -9.16 -3.69 10.88
CA LEU A 38 -10.60 -3.58 10.68
C LEU A 38 -10.90 -2.51 9.65
N VAL A 39 -11.70 -2.85 8.64
CA VAL A 39 -12.24 -1.93 7.63
C VAL A 39 -13.75 -1.85 7.75
N LYS A 40 -14.31 -0.67 7.47
CA LYS A 40 -15.76 -0.37 7.54
C LYS A 40 -16.39 -0.26 6.15
N GLY A 41 -15.58 0.06 5.14
CA GLY A 41 -16.00 0.16 3.75
C GLY A 41 -16.74 -1.07 3.25
N SER A 42 -17.73 -0.83 2.40
CA SER A 42 -18.59 -1.86 1.81
C SER A 42 -18.11 -2.31 0.43
N THR A 43 -17.36 -1.44 -0.25
CA THR A 43 -16.73 -1.74 -1.55
C THR A 43 -15.23 -1.91 -1.38
N TRP A 44 -14.60 -2.68 -2.28
CA TRP A 44 -13.14 -2.87 -2.24
C TRP A 44 -12.38 -1.54 -2.34
N LYS A 45 -12.91 -0.54 -3.06
CA LYS A 45 -12.28 0.79 -3.19
C LYS A 45 -12.30 1.58 -1.89
N GLU A 46 -13.43 1.56 -1.18
CA GLU A 46 -13.54 2.18 0.14
C GLU A 46 -12.55 1.51 1.11
N GLN A 47 -12.53 0.17 1.12
CA GLN A 47 -11.62 -0.61 1.95
C GLN A 47 -10.16 -0.34 1.60
N TYR A 48 -9.82 -0.25 0.31
CA TYR A 48 -8.47 0.09 -0.14
C TYR A 48 -8.00 1.42 0.42
N ASN A 49 -8.85 2.46 0.35
CA ASN A 49 -8.53 3.78 0.88
C ASN A 49 -8.35 3.75 2.41
N GLU A 50 -9.23 3.05 3.13
CA GLU A 50 -9.10 2.87 4.58
C GLU A 50 -7.79 2.15 4.94
N LEU A 51 -7.46 1.07 4.23
CA LEU A 51 -6.21 0.33 4.42
C LEU A 51 -4.99 1.19 4.09
N TRP A 52 -5.07 2.03 3.05
CA TRP A 52 -4.00 2.95 2.68
C TRP A 52 -3.71 3.96 3.80
N ASP A 53 -4.75 4.58 4.33
CA ASP A 53 -4.62 5.57 5.40
C ASP A 53 -4.07 4.94 6.68
N LEU A 54 -4.53 3.73 6.99
CA LEU A 54 -4.25 3.01 8.22
C LEU A 54 -2.87 2.32 8.24
N LEU A 55 -2.46 1.66 7.15
CA LEU A 55 -1.33 0.72 7.16
C LEU A 55 -0.04 1.27 6.53
N ILE A 56 -0.15 2.29 5.67
CA ILE A 56 0.98 2.71 4.85
C ILE A 56 1.81 3.76 5.58
N PRO A 57 3.12 3.55 5.81
CA PRO A 57 3.95 4.57 6.42
C PRO A 57 4.17 5.75 5.47
N SER A 58 4.66 6.88 5.99
CA SER A 58 5.06 8.03 5.17
C SER A 58 6.28 7.73 4.28
N THR A 59 7.13 6.79 4.70
CA THR A 59 8.35 6.39 3.98
C THR A 59 8.65 4.91 4.23
N GLY A 60 9.27 4.26 3.24
CA GLY A 60 9.74 2.88 3.33
C GLY A 60 8.62 1.82 3.21
N ALA A 61 9.01 0.58 3.48
CA ALA A 61 8.12 -0.56 3.49
C ALA A 61 7.15 -0.53 4.68
N ALA A 62 5.99 -1.13 4.51
CA ALA A 62 5.04 -1.27 5.61
C ALA A 62 5.56 -2.21 6.70
N LYS A 63 5.00 -2.10 7.90
CA LYS A 63 5.38 -2.98 9.03
C LYS A 63 4.90 -4.42 8.85
N THR A 64 3.83 -4.61 8.08
CA THR A 64 3.10 -5.87 7.95
C THR A 64 2.96 -6.26 6.48
N VAL A 65 2.79 -7.55 6.21
CA VAL A 65 2.51 -8.05 4.86
C VAL A 65 1.24 -7.41 4.30
N GLN A 66 0.21 -7.22 5.13
CA GLN A 66 -1.04 -6.53 4.75
C GLN A 66 -0.80 -5.11 4.28
N GLY A 67 0.01 -4.35 5.02
CA GLY A 67 0.38 -3.01 4.59
C GLY A 67 1.19 -3.05 3.30
N GLU A 68 2.09 -4.03 3.16
CA GLU A 68 3.00 -4.08 2.02
C GLU A 68 2.29 -4.46 0.72
N VAL A 69 1.33 -5.39 0.73
CA VAL A 69 0.55 -5.71 -0.48
C VAL A 69 -0.25 -4.51 -0.97
N ILE A 70 -0.85 -3.72 -0.07
CA ILE A 70 -1.55 -2.47 -0.39
C ILE A 70 -0.56 -1.39 -0.88
N ARG A 71 0.61 -1.30 -0.24
CA ARG A 71 1.66 -0.36 -0.64
C ARG A 71 2.16 -0.64 -2.05
N ILE A 72 2.47 -1.90 -2.34
CA ILE A 72 2.99 -2.34 -3.64
C ILE A 72 2.01 -1.95 -4.74
N THR A 73 0.73 -2.32 -4.59
CA THR A 73 -0.27 -2.05 -5.64
C THR A 73 -0.45 -0.55 -5.87
N GLY A 74 -0.44 0.27 -4.81
CA GLY A 74 -0.58 1.73 -4.98
C GLY A 74 0.68 2.42 -5.51
N ARG A 75 1.87 1.93 -5.15
CA ARG A 75 3.15 2.43 -5.70
C ARG A 75 3.26 2.13 -7.19
N VAL A 76 2.87 0.93 -7.60
CA VAL A 76 2.83 0.53 -9.00
C VAL A 76 1.77 1.33 -9.76
N ASP A 77 0.58 1.49 -9.18
CA ASP A 77 -0.50 2.29 -9.79
C ASP A 77 -0.06 3.73 -10.06
N ASP A 78 0.53 4.41 -9.08
CA ASP A 78 1.07 5.78 -9.25
C ASP A 78 2.18 5.80 -10.31
N GLU A 79 3.08 4.82 -10.31
CA GLU A 79 4.15 4.77 -11.30
C GLU A 79 3.64 4.59 -12.74
N ILE A 80 2.69 3.69 -12.95
CA ILE A 80 2.17 3.40 -14.28
C ILE A 80 1.22 4.50 -14.75
N ASN A 81 0.23 4.85 -13.93
CA ASN A 81 -0.88 5.72 -14.35
C ASN A 81 -0.55 7.21 -14.25
N ARG A 82 0.33 7.61 -13.32
CA ARG A 82 0.69 9.03 -13.13
C ARG A 82 2.05 9.37 -13.74
N ASN A 83 3.04 8.48 -13.60
CA ASN A 83 4.38 8.73 -14.14
C ASN A 83 4.62 8.08 -15.51
N GLY A 84 3.68 7.29 -16.04
CA GLY A 84 3.82 6.64 -17.35
C GLY A 84 4.97 5.64 -17.42
N GLY A 85 5.37 5.06 -16.28
CA GLY A 85 6.49 4.11 -16.18
C GLY A 85 7.89 4.73 -16.28
N ILE A 86 8.03 6.05 -16.22
CA ILE A 86 9.33 6.74 -16.39
C ILE A 86 10.37 6.28 -15.36
N ASN A 87 9.96 6.03 -14.12
CA ASN A 87 10.84 5.57 -13.04
C ASN A 87 10.85 4.04 -12.91
N TRP A 88 10.27 3.31 -13.86
CA TRP A 88 10.17 1.86 -13.81
C TRP A 88 11.55 1.20 -13.79
N ASP A 89 11.76 0.30 -12.83
CA ASP A 89 13.05 -0.36 -12.61
C ASP A 89 12.87 -1.80 -12.12
N ARG A 90 13.98 -2.43 -11.74
CA ARG A 90 13.96 -3.78 -11.17
C ARG A 90 13.21 -3.83 -9.85
N SER A 91 13.23 -2.78 -9.05
CA SER A 91 12.55 -2.74 -7.75
C SER A 91 11.04 -2.86 -7.91
N TYR A 92 10.43 -2.13 -8.85
CA TYR A 92 9.00 -2.27 -9.15
C TYR A 92 8.62 -3.69 -9.63
N ARG A 93 9.47 -4.32 -10.45
CA ARG A 93 9.25 -5.71 -10.86
C ARG A 93 9.35 -6.68 -9.68
N ASN A 94 10.32 -6.49 -8.79
CA ASN A 94 10.47 -7.32 -7.60
C ASN A 94 9.28 -7.18 -6.65
N MET A 95 8.77 -5.96 -6.47
CA MET A 95 7.53 -5.69 -5.72
C MET A 95 6.34 -6.45 -6.28
N LEU A 96 6.09 -6.36 -7.59
CA LEU A 96 4.99 -7.09 -8.21
C LEU A 96 5.14 -8.61 -8.05
N ASN A 97 6.35 -9.12 -8.28
CA ASN A 97 6.63 -10.54 -8.18
C ASN A 97 6.49 -11.09 -6.75
N SER A 98 6.51 -10.25 -5.71
CA SER A 98 6.23 -10.71 -4.34
C SER A 98 4.73 -10.83 -4.04
N LEU A 99 3.84 -10.18 -4.79
CA LEU A 99 2.39 -10.23 -4.54
C LEU A 99 1.83 -11.66 -4.54
N PRO A 100 2.09 -12.52 -5.55
CA PRO A 100 1.53 -13.88 -5.55
C PRO A 100 2.06 -14.74 -4.39
N VAL A 101 3.26 -14.44 -3.88
CA VAL A 101 3.84 -15.12 -2.72
C VAL A 101 3.05 -14.73 -1.47
N HIS A 102 2.84 -13.43 -1.25
CA HIS A 102 2.05 -12.95 -0.12
C HIS A 102 0.59 -13.40 -0.18
N PHE A 103 -0.03 -13.42 -1.37
CA PHE A 103 -1.40 -13.91 -1.54
C PHE A 103 -1.57 -15.41 -1.20
N ALA A 104 -0.48 -16.17 -1.14
CA ALA A 104 -0.46 -17.56 -0.71
C ALA A 104 -0.19 -17.73 0.80
N GLU A 105 0.11 -16.65 1.53
CA GLU A 105 0.34 -16.68 2.97
C GLU A 105 -0.97 -16.62 3.77
N GLY A 106 -0.94 -17.14 5.00
CA GLY A 106 -2.08 -17.12 5.93
C GLY A 106 -3.31 -17.81 5.36
N ASN A 107 -4.45 -17.11 5.42
CA ASN A 107 -5.66 -17.46 4.69
C ASN A 107 -5.47 -17.04 3.22
N ALA A 108 -4.88 -17.93 2.45
CA ALA A 108 -4.55 -17.70 1.05
C ALA A 108 -5.78 -17.35 0.21
N LEU A 109 -5.56 -16.57 -0.86
CA LEU A 109 -6.52 -16.47 -1.96
C LEU A 109 -6.71 -17.83 -2.63
N SER A 110 -7.78 -17.98 -3.41
CA SER A 110 -7.96 -19.21 -4.19
C SER A 110 -6.81 -19.40 -5.19
N GLU A 111 -6.47 -20.65 -5.52
CA GLU A 111 -5.43 -20.95 -6.52
C GLU A 111 -5.69 -20.22 -7.86
N LYS A 112 -6.96 -20.08 -8.23
CA LYS A 112 -7.39 -19.33 -9.41
C LYS A 112 -7.04 -17.85 -9.33
N GLU A 113 -7.27 -17.21 -8.18
CA GLU A 113 -6.94 -15.79 -7.96
C GLU A 113 -5.43 -15.56 -7.88
N ILE A 114 -4.69 -16.49 -7.28
CA ILE A 114 -3.23 -16.43 -7.26
C ILE A 114 -2.68 -16.55 -8.69
N GLU A 115 -3.19 -17.50 -9.49
CA GLU A 115 -2.76 -17.62 -10.88
C GLU A 115 -3.20 -16.41 -11.74
N GLU A 116 -4.40 -15.89 -11.49
CA GLU A 116 -4.88 -14.64 -12.10
C GLU A 116 -3.89 -13.49 -11.82
N SER A 117 -3.41 -13.35 -10.58
CA SER A 117 -2.45 -12.30 -10.21
C SER A 117 -1.13 -12.41 -10.99
N LYS A 118 -0.62 -13.63 -11.22
CA LYS A 118 0.59 -13.86 -12.03
C LYS A 118 0.36 -13.49 -13.49
N VAL A 119 -0.79 -13.86 -14.04
CA VAL A 119 -1.17 -13.48 -15.41
C VAL A 119 -1.26 -11.96 -15.53
N LEU A 120 -1.89 -11.27 -14.57
CA LEU A 120 -1.97 -9.81 -14.55
C LEU A 120 -0.59 -9.15 -14.49
N ILE A 121 0.30 -9.65 -13.62
CA ILE A 121 1.69 -9.16 -13.54
C ILE A 121 2.42 -9.34 -14.88
N SER A 122 2.21 -10.47 -15.57
CA SER A 122 2.84 -10.72 -16.87
C SER A 122 2.38 -9.78 -17.99
N LYS A 123 1.24 -9.11 -17.83
CA LYS A 123 0.73 -8.09 -18.77
C LYS A 123 1.38 -6.72 -18.57
N ILE A 124 2.16 -6.53 -17.52
CA ILE A 124 2.92 -5.31 -17.28
C ILE A 124 4.27 -5.45 -17.97
N ASP A 125 4.53 -4.60 -18.96
CA ASP A 125 5.69 -4.75 -19.81
C ASP A 125 7.00 -4.33 -19.12
N GLY A 126 8.12 -4.51 -19.84
CA GLY A 126 9.45 -4.16 -19.34
C GLY A 126 9.65 -2.67 -19.03
N LYS A 127 8.73 -1.79 -19.41
CA LYS A 127 8.76 -0.34 -19.18
C LYS A 127 7.69 0.13 -18.17
N GLY A 128 6.94 -0.79 -17.56
CA GLY A 128 5.88 -0.41 -16.63
C GLY A 128 4.65 0.13 -17.34
N LEU A 129 4.34 -0.37 -18.54
CA LEU A 129 3.08 -0.09 -19.23
C LEU A 129 2.19 -1.31 -19.13
N ALA A 130 0.90 -1.09 -18.94
CA ALA A 130 -0.11 -2.14 -18.85
C ALA A 130 -1.43 -1.66 -19.45
N GLU A 131 -2.28 -2.62 -19.84
CA GLU A 131 -3.67 -2.32 -20.21
C GLU A 131 -4.46 -1.77 -19.02
N ASP A 132 -5.47 -0.95 -19.32
CA ASP A 132 -6.38 -0.41 -18.33
C ASP A 132 -7.00 -1.54 -17.48
N GLY A 133 -7.02 -1.34 -16.17
CA GLY A 133 -7.64 -2.26 -15.22
C GLY A 133 -6.74 -3.40 -14.73
N VAL A 134 -5.55 -3.63 -15.33
CA VAL A 134 -4.60 -4.65 -14.83
C VAL A 134 -4.21 -4.35 -13.38
N ILE A 135 -3.79 -3.11 -13.10
CA ILE A 135 -3.41 -2.71 -11.73
C ILE A 135 -4.62 -2.61 -10.81
N THR A 136 -5.74 -2.11 -11.31
CA THR A 136 -7.00 -2.03 -10.56
C THR A 136 -7.41 -3.41 -10.01
N ARG A 137 -7.28 -4.46 -10.81
CA ARG A 137 -7.59 -5.83 -10.37
C ARG A 137 -6.58 -6.34 -9.34
N LEU A 138 -5.29 -6.00 -9.47
CA LEU A 138 -4.29 -6.33 -8.44
C LEU A 138 -4.60 -5.61 -7.11
N CYS A 139 -5.03 -4.35 -7.14
CA CYS A 139 -5.49 -3.62 -5.95
C CYS A 139 -6.67 -4.34 -5.28
N GLU A 140 -7.65 -4.79 -6.06
CA GLU A 140 -8.81 -5.53 -5.54
C GLU A 140 -8.40 -6.86 -4.90
N LEU A 141 -7.52 -7.64 -5.54
CA LEU A 141 -7.00 -8.88 -4.97
C LEU A 141 -6.24 -8.63 -3.65
N ALA A 142 -5.48 -7.54 -3.57
CA ALA A 142 -4.79 -7.15 -2.35
C ALA A 142 -5.77 -6.86 -1.20
N VAL A 143 -6.86 -6.13 -1.46
CA VAL A 143 -7.91 -5.89 -0.45
C VAL A 143 -8.54 -7.19 0.00
N THR A 144 -8.92 -8.06 -0.95
CA THR A 144 -9.52 -9.37 -0.66
C THR A 144 -8.62 -10.19 0.26
N TRP A 145 -7.31 -10.26 -0.03
CA TRP A 145 -6.38 -11.00 0.80
C TRP A 145 -6.23 -10.39 2.20
N VAL A 146 -6.18 -9.06 2.32
CA VAL A 146 -6.09 -8.38 3.63
C VAL A 146 -7.33 -8.64 4.49
N ILE A 147 -8.52 -8.64 3.90
CA ILE A 147 -9.77 -8.91 4.62
C ILE A 147 -9.81 -10.35 5.16
N LEU A 148 -9.27 -11.31 4.39
CA LEU A 148 -9.12 -12.70 4.84
C LEU A 148 -8.07 -12.85 5.95
N ASN A 149 -7.15 -11.90 6.07
CA ASN A 149 -6.00 -11.94 6.99
C ASN A 149 -5.98 -10.71 7.92
N PRO A 150 -6.99 -10.51 8.79
CA PRO A 150 -7.07 -9.32 9.64
C PRO A 150 -5.99 -9.28 10.71
N ASN A 151 -5.42 -10.42 11.11
CA ASN A 151 -4.36 -10.46 12.10
C ASN A 151 -3.01 -10.13 11.44
N PRO A 152 -2.30 -9.09 11.89
CA PRO A 152 -1.05 -8.66 11.27
C PRO A 152 0.00 -9.76 11.15
N ILE A 153 0.59 -9.87 9.96
CA ILE A 153 1.76 -10.72 9.71
C ILE A 153 2.97 -9.78 9.58
N PRO A 154 4.02 -9.92 10.42
CA PRO A 154 5.22 -9.10 10.31
C PRO A 154 5.84 -9.22 8.92
N LEU A 155 6.23 -8.09 8.32
CA LEU A 155 6.95 -8.12 7.05
C LEU A 155 8.36 -8.68 7.26
N GLY A 156 8.70 -9.71 6.49
CA GLY A 156 10.04 -10.30 6.47
C GLY A 156 11.06 -9.46 5.68
N GLU A 157 12.18 -10.07 5.30
CA GLU A 157 13.15 -9.41 4.43
C GLU A 157 12.59 -9.20 3.02
N ILE A 158 12.80 -7.99 2.49
CA ILE A 158 12.40 -7.60 1.13
C ILE A 158 13.62 -7.38 0.25
N ASN A 159 13.49 -7.68 -1.04
CA ASN A 159 14.58 -7.58 -2.03
C ASN A 159 14.42 -6.38 -3.00
N TYR A 160 13.71 -5.34 -2.55
CA TYR A 160 13.48 -4.09 -3.27
C TYR A 160 13.60 -2.90 -2.32
N ASN A 161 13.89 -1.70 -2.86
CA ASN A 161 14.06 -0.48 -2.08
C ASN A 161 13.31 0.68 -2.73
N ARG A 162 12.08 0.97 -2.27
CA ARG A 162 11.24 2.10 -2.67
C ARG A 162 10.31 2.53 -1.55
#